data_AF-A0A2V8G4R2-F1
#
_entry.id   AF-A0A2V8G4R2-F1
#
_cell.length_a   1.000
_cell.length_b   1.000
_cell.length_c   1.000
_cell.angle_alpha   90.00
_cell.angle_beta   90.00
_cell.angle_gamma   90.00
#
_symmetry.space_group_name_H-M   'P 1'
#
loop_
_entity.id
_entity.type
_entity.pdbx_description
1 polymer ?
#
loop_
_entity_poly.entity_id
_entity_poly.type
_entity_poly.pdbx_seq_one_letter_code
_entity_poly.pdbx_strand_id
1 'polypeptide(L)'
;MAVRLDRSLERSLDRQVFARNQLALDRQSADARRHLCVFREAGRHHAEYFRGVRLVIQAEPEQQPSKPRARDLGVPFEGSTGTLNAITDVAGVEVGVVTVIEGQNIRTGVTAILPRGKTSNDPVMAGWFALNGNGEMTGTTWVKESGFLEGPVFITNTHSVGTVRDASIAWALRHGATHQPWSLPVVAETWDGSLNDINGFHVKPEHVFQALDGAKTGPVPEGNVGGGTGMICYGFKCGTGTASRKLDAQGGGYAVGVLVQANHGRRVELRVAGVPVGVEIPVAPPRGGGDGGNARPKPRAADADTDGEMGSIIIVVATDAPLLPHQLERVARRASLGLARTGATSGNGSGDIFIAFSTANPNAATPQRGSQVTTAQMLSNDAINAVFAATVQATEEAIVNALVAAETMQGANGRVVDAISHERLREVLRKYGR
;
A
#
# COMPACT_ATOMS: atom_id res chain seq x y z
N MET A 1 -90.56 21.49 -13.02
CA MET A 1 -90.97 20.59 -11.92
C MET A 1 -89.82 20.48 -10.95
N ALA A 2 -89.96 21.15 -9.80
CA ALA A 2 -89.08 21.00 -8.66
C ALA A 2 -89.49 19.76 -7.87
N VAL A 3 -88.53 19.04 -7.32
CA VAL A 3 -88.70 18.30 -6.06
C VAL A 3 -87.55 18.67 -5.13
N ARG A 4 -87.97 19.15 -3.95
CA ARG A 4 -87.18 19.68 -2.84
C ARG A 4 -86.69 18.55 -1.94
N LEU A 5 -85.47 18.75 -1.44
CA LEU A 5 -84.92 18.52 -0.09
C LEU A 5 -85.29 17.23 0.66
N ASP A 6 -84.25 16.51 1.10
CA ASP A 6 -84.05 16.33 2.55
C ASP A 6 -82.55 16.34 2.92
N ARG A 7 -82.22 17.14 3.92
CA ARG A 7 -80.91 17.30 4.56
C ARG A 7 -80.92 16.49 5.86
N SER A 8 -80.52 15.23 5.79
CA SER A 8 -80.11 14.50 7.00
C SER A 8 -79.28 13.28 6.61
N LEU A 9 -77.94 13.36 6.68
CA LEU A 9 -77.02 12.23 6.95
C LEU A 9 -75.53 12.61 6.87
N GLU A 10 -75.16 13.86 7.15
CA GLU A 10 -73.76 14.31 7.20
C GLU A 10 -73.18 14.35 8.63
N ARG A 11 -73.66 13.50 9.54
CA ARG A 11 -73.22 13.53 10.96
C ARG A 11 -72.94 12.17 11.63
N SER A 12 -72.70 11.08 10.88
CA SER A 12 -72.44 9.79 11.56
C SER A 12 -71.29 8.92 11.04
N LEU A 13 -70.38 9.42 10.18
CA LEU A 13 -69.28 8.59 9.66
C LEU A 13 -67.86 9.05 10.06
N ASP A 14 -67.70 10.21 10.68
CA ASP A 14 -66.39 10.70 11.16
C ASP A 14 -66.11 10.50 12.66
N ARG A 15 -67.05 9.91 13.42
CA ARG A 15 -66.88 9.64 14.86
C ARG A 15 -66.46 8.20 15.20
N GLN A 16 -66.54 7.26 14.26
CA GLN A 16 -66.14 5.85 14.49
C GLN A 16 -64.70 5.53 14.10
N VAL A 17 -64.04 6.37 13.29
CA VAL A 17 -62.62 6.20 12.91
C VAL A 17 -61.68 6.85 13.93
N PHE A 18 -62.09 7.98 14.54
CA PHE A 18 -61.32 8.62 15.63
C PHE A 18 -61.37 7.84 16.96
N ALA A 19 -62.48 7.15 17.27
CA ALA A 19 -62.60 6.35 18.48
C ALA A 19 -61.80 5.04 18.45
N ARG A 20 -61.46 4.52 17.26
CA ARG A 20 -60.65 3.29 17.11
C ARG A 20 -59.14 3.53 17.22
N ASN A 21 -58.65 4.74 16.94
CA ASN A 21 -57.22 5.07 17.04
C ASN A 21 -56.80 5.53 18.46
N GLN A 22 -57.72 6.05 19.28
CA GLN A 22 -57.43 6.38 20.68
C GLN A 22 -57.30 5.13 21.57
N LEU A 23 -58.11 4.09 21.32
CA LEU A 23 -58.12 2.82 22.05
C LEU A 23 -56.90 1.90 21.78
N ALA A 24 -56.17 2.13 20.67
CA ALA A 24 -54.93 1.42 20.35
C ALA A 24 -53.69 2.06 21.02
N LEU A 25 -53.70 3.39 21.21
CA LEU A 25 -52.65 4.14 21.90
C LEU A 25 -52.74 4.00 23.44
N ASP A 26 -53.94 3.83 23.99
CA ASP A 26 -54.16 3.57 25.43
C ASP A 26 -53.85 2.11 25.86
N ARG A 27 -53.68 1.18 24.91
CA ARG A 27 -53.24 -0.20 25.18
C ARG A 27 -51.72 -0.37 25.16
N GLN A 28 -50.97 0.47 24.45
CA GLN A 28 -49.50 0.48 24.49
C GLN A 28 -48.93 1.24 25.70
N SER A 29 -49.72 2.10 26.37
CA SER A 29 -49.34 2.80 27.59
C SER A 29 -49.60 2.02 28.89
N ALA A 30 -50.30 0.88 28.80
CA ALA A 30 -50.62 -0.01 29.94
C ALA A 30 -49.59 -1.14 30.16
N ASP A 31 -48.83 -1.55 29.13
CA ASP A 31 -47.72 -2.52 29.28
C ASP A 31 -46.40 -1.86 29.71
N ALA A 32 -46.21 -0.56 29.41
CA ALA A 32 -45.07 0.21 29.88
C ALA A 32 -45.12 0.56 31.39
N ARG A 33 -46.23 0.27 32.08
CA ARG A 33 -46.41 0.52 33.52
C ARG A 33 -46.34 -0.75 34.38
N ARG A 34 -46.06 -1.93 33.80
CA ARG A 34 -45.83 -3.19 34.53
C ARG A 34 -44.35 -3.57 34.72
N HIS A 35 -43.41 -2.84 34.13
CA HIS A 35 -41.97 -3.04 34.35
C HIS A 35 -41.30 -1.98 35.24
N LEU A 36 -42.07 -1.00 35.73
CA LEU A 36 -41.59 0.09 36.59
C LEU A 36 -42.26 0.08 37.97
N CYS A 37 -42.40 -1.11 38.60
CA CYS A 37 -42.80 -1.23 40.00
C CYS A 37 -42.32 -2.54 40.64
N VAL A 38 -41.04 -2.87 40.45
CA VAL A 38 -40.30 -3.78 41.33
C VAL A 38 -38.99 -3.08 41.71
N PHE A 39 -39.12 -2.01 42.48
CA PHE A 39 -38.02 -1.41 43.23
C PHE A 39 -38.49 -1.25 44.68
N ARG A 40 -38.41 -2.34 45.45
CA ARG A 40 -38.37 -2.35 46.92
C ARG A 40 -38.32 -3.81 47.39
N GLU A 41 -37.10 -4.25 47.73
CA GLU A 41 -36.70 -5.50 48.42
C GLU A 41 -35.65 -6.34 47.67
N ALA A 42 -34.50 -5.72 47.38
CA ALA A 42 -33.21 -6.43 47.26
C ALA A 42 -32.03 -5.44 47.46
N GLY A 43 -32.24 -4.43 48.31
CA GLY A 43 -31.20 -3.47 48.71
C GLY A 43 -30.51 -3.95 49.98
N ARG A 44 -29.66 -4.97 49.86
CA ARG A 44 -28.61 -5.40 50.80
C ARG A 44 -27.90 -6.57 50.12
N HIS A 45 -26.58 -6.48 49.96
CA HIS A 45 -25.71 -7.29 49.07
C HIS A 45 -25.62 -6.81 47.62
N HIS A 46 -24.83 -5.76 47.38
CA HIS A 46 -23.90 -5.66 46.24
C HIS A 46 -23.11 -4.35 46.40
N ALA A 47 -22.31 -4.28 47.46
CA ALA A 47 -21.40 -3.17 47.74
C ALA A 47 -19.97 -3.71 47.76
N GLU A 48 -19.49 -4.27 46.63
CA GLU A 48 -18.07 -4.64 46.51
C GLU A 48 -17.54 -4.83 45.08
N TYR A 49 -18.16 -4.22 44.04
CA TYR A 49 -17.69 -4.43 42.65
C TYR A 49 -17.30 -3.16 41.87
N PHE A 50 -17.37 -1.97 42.47
CA PHE A 50 -16.95 -0.73 41.79
C PHE A 50 -16.11 0.17 42.70
N ARG A 51 -14.93 -0.33 43.10
CA ARG A 51 -13.78 0.52 43.44
C ARG A 51 -12.69 0.26 42.41
N GLY A 52 -12.58 1.13 41.42
CA GLY A 52 -11.50 1.05 40.44
C GLY A 52 -11.81 1.58 39.04
N VAL A 53 -12.66 2.59 38.88
CA VAL A 53 -12.75 3.29 37.59
C VAL A 53 -11.86 4.52 37.69
N ARG A 54 -10.58 4.35 37.32
CA ARG A 54 -9.66 5.44 37.08
C ARG A 54 -10.03 6.01 35.71
N LEU A 55 -10.53 7.24 35.67
CA LEU A 55 -10.77 7.97 34.42
C LEU A 55 -9.41 8.19 33.76
N VAL A 56 -9.04 7.32 32.81
CA VAL A 56 -7.87 7.53 31.96
C VAL A 56 -8.33 8.46 30.86
N ILE A 57 -8.04 9.76 31.00
CA ILE A 57 -8.04 10.68 29.86
C ILE A 57 -6.94 10.14 28.94
N GLN A 58 -7.33 9.45 27.86
CA GLN A 58 -6.40 9.17 26.77
C GLN A 58 -5.98 10.53 26.22
N ALA A 59 -4.73 10.92 26.49
CA ALA A 59 -4.10 12.00 25.74
C ALA A 59 -4.22 11.64 24.25
N GLU A 60 -4.64 12.60 23.44
CA GLU A 60 -4.51 12.48 21.99
C GLU A 60 -3.07 12.06 21.68
N PRO A 61 -2.84 11.10 20.77
CA PRO A 61 -1.48 10.70 20.43
C PRO A 61 -0.73 11.94 19.97
N GLU A 62 0.28 12.32 20.75
CA GLU A 62 1.23 13.36 20.40
C GLU A 62 1.73 13.03 19.00
N GLN A 63 1.46 13.90 18.02
CA GLN A 63 1.91 13.72 16.64
C GLN A 63 3.43 13.66 16.67
N GLN A 64 4.00 12.45 16.61
CA GLN A 64 5.42 12.30 16.39
C GLN A 64 5.78 13.09 15.13
N PRO A 65 6.82 13.94 15.16
CA PRO A 65 7.24 14.64 13.97
C PRO A 65 7.53 13.61 12.88
N SER A 66 6.99 13.83 11.68
CA SER A 66 7.21 12.95 10.54
C SER A 66 8.71 12.81 10.28
N LYS A 67 9.19 11.58 10.14
CA LYS A 67 10.59 11.31 9.77
C LYS A 67 10.94 12.09 8.49
N PRO A 68 12.17 12.65 8.40
CA PRO A 68 12.57 13.38 7.20
C PRO A 68 12.58 12.43 6.00
N ARG A 69 12.12 12.92 4.86
CA ARG A 69 12.23 12.28 3.54
C ARG A 69 13.39 12.88 2.76
N ALA A 70 13.69 12.34 1.60
CA ALA A 70 14.86 12.75 0.83
C ALA A 70 14.86 14.26 0.49
N ARG A 71 13.69 14.81 0.13
CA ARG A 71 13.55 16.27 -0.10
C ARG A 71 13.79 17.11 1.15
N ASP A 72 13.40 16.63 2.34
CA ASP A 72 13.61 17.33 3.61
C ASP A 72 15.10 17.40 3.98
N LEU A 73 15.89 16.45 3.48
CA LEU A 73 17.35 16.45 3.60
C LEU A 73 18.04 17.36 2.57
N GLY A 74 17.27 17.93 1.63
CA GLY A 74 17.76 18.79 0.55
C GLY A 74 18.19 18.03 -0.71
N VAL A 75 17.81 16.77 -0.88
CA VAL A 75 18.09 16.03 -2.13
C VAL A 75 17.33 16.69 -3.29
N PRO A 76 18.00 17.15 -4.36
CA PRO A 76 17.31 17.81 -5.46
C PRO A 76 16.68 16.77 -6.39
N PHE A 77 15.37 16.86 -6.58
CA PHE A 77 14.62 16.07 -7.55
C PHE A 77 13.87 16.97 -8.52
N GLU A 78 13.79 16.53 -9.78
CA GLU A 78 13.02 17.19 -10.82
C GLU A 78 11.50 16.96 -10.62
N GLY A 79 10.70 17.90 -11.14
CA GLY A 79 9.24 17.80 -11.17
C GLY A 79 8.55 18.16 -9.86
N SER A 80 7.30 18.63 -9.98
CA SER A 80 6.45 18.98 -8.84
C SER A 80 5.75 17.75 -8.30
N THR A 81 5.74 17.57 -6.98
CA THR A 81 5.04 16.46 -6.32
C THR A 81 3.54 16.73 -6.19
N GLY A 82 2.77 15.69 -5.91
CA GLY A 82 1.47 15.87 -5.26
C GLY A 82 1.63 16.35 -3.80
N THR A 83 0.51 16.49 -3.09
CA THR A 83 0.51 17.04 -1.72
C THR A 83 1.20 16.11 -0.74
N LEU A 84 1.02 14.80 -0.92
CA LEU A 84 1.57 13.77 -0.05
C LEU A 84 2.95 13.31 -0.51
N ASN A 85 3.28 13.58 -1.77
CA ASN A 85 4.42 12.99 -2.48
C ASN A 85 4.43 11.47 -2.29
N ALA A 86 3.30 10.84 -2.60
CA ALA A 86 3.06 9.41 -2.40
C ALA A 86 2.12 8.87 -3.47
N ILE A 87 2.09 7.54 -3.65
CA ILE A 87 1.21 6.88 -4.63
C ILE A 87 -0.27 7.23 -4.43
N THR A 88 -0.66 7.55 -3.19
CA THR A 88 -2.00 7.97 -2.76
C THR A 88 -2.38 9.39 -3.19
N ASP A 89 -1.48 10.16 -3.81
CA ASP A 89 -1.84 11.40 -4.52
C ASP A 89 -2.70 11.11 -5.78
N VAL A 90 -2.69 9.87 -6.28
CA VAL A 90 -3.65 9.41 -7.28
C VAL A 90 -4.98 9.15 -6.57
N ALA A 91 -6.00 9.94 -6.91
CA ALA A 91 -7.29 9.91 -6.22
C ALA A 91 -7.91 8.50 -6.22
N GLY A 92 -8.40 8.09 -5.06
CA GLY A 92 -9.02 6.78 -4.84
C GLY A 92 -8.06 5.63 -4.54
N VAL A 93 -6.74 5.82 -4.70
CA VAL A 93 -5.76 4.82 -4.31
C VAL A 93 -5.63 4.77 -2.78
N GLU A 94 -5.70 3.56 -2.23
CA GLU A 94 -5.46 3.29 -0.82
C GLU A 94 -4.24 2.36 -0.65
N VAL A 95 -3.48 2.58 0.41
CA VAL A 95 -2.35 1.70 0.78
C VAL A 95 -2.58 1.18 2.19
N GLY A 96 -2.41 -0.12 2.35
CA GLY A 96 -2.40 -0.81 3.64
C GLY A 96 -1.07 -1.51 3.87
N VAL A 97 -0.60 -1.48 5.10
CA VAL A 97 0.67 -2.11 5.50
C VAL A 97 0.50 -2.89 6.78
N VAL A 98 1.13 -4.06 6.83
CA VAL A 98 1.31 -4.83 8.06
C VAL A 98 2.77 -5.20 8.18
N THR A 99 3.37 -4.81 9.30
CA THR A 99 4.77 -5.06 9.64
C THR A 99 4.84 -6.13 10.71
N VAL A 100 5.59 -7.20 10.45
CA VAL A 100 5.80 -8.33 11.35
C VAL A 100 7.25 -8.30 11.83
N ILE A 101 7.44 -7.83 13.06
CA ILE A 101 8.73 -7.81 13.75
C ILE A 101 8.57 -8.58 15.05
N GLU A 102 9.10 -9.80 15.09
CA GLU A 102 8.98 -10.70 16.24
C GLU A 102 10.33 -11.32 16.59
N GLY A 103 10.62 -11.35 17.89
CA GLY A 103 11.90 -11.85 18.40
C GLY A 103 13.12 -11.26 17.69
N GLN A 104 14.15 -12.08 17.53
CA GLN A 104 15.39 -11.67 16.86
C GLN A 104 15.40 -11.94 15.35
N ASN A 105 14.52 -12.82 14.86
CA ASN A 105 14.67 -13.41 13.52
C ASN A 105 13.55 -13.08 12.54
N ILE A 106 12.40 -12.53 12.96
CA ILE A 106 11.25 -12.31 12.07
C ILE A 106 11.18 -10.83 11.71
N ARG A 107 11.38 -10.51 10.42
CA ARG A 107 11.44 -9.12 9.90
C ARG A 107 10.77 -9.07 8.52
N THR A 108 9.45 -9.15 8.46
CA THR A 108 8.73 -9.25 7.19
C THR A 108 7.38 -8.55 7.25
N GLY A 109 6.52 -8.74 6.26
CA GLY A 109 5.17 -8.20 6.28
C GLY A 109 4.49 -8.23 4.92
N VAL A 110 3.42 -7.44 4.80
CA VAL A 110 2.61 -7.33 3.59
C VAL A 110 2.26 -5.86 3.35
N THR A 111 2.40 -5.42 2.11
CA THR A 111 1.89 -4.15 1.61
C THR A 111 0.78 -4.44 0.60
N ALA A 112 -0.37 -3.79 0.72
CA ALA A 112 -1.50 -3.88 -0.20
C ALA A 112 -1.79 -2.51 -0.81
N ILE A 113 -1.93 -2.45 -2.14
CA ILE A 113 -2.20 -1.23 -2.90
C ILE A 113 -3.51 -1.44 -3.64
N LEU A 114 -4.55 -0.71 -3.24
CA LEU A 114 -5.90 -0.87 -3.77
C LEU A 114 -6.18 0.26 -4.76
N PRO A 115 -6.30 -0.03 -6.08
CA PRO A 115 -6.42 1.01 -7.11
C PRO A 115 -7.63 1.94 -6.95
N ARG A 116 -8.72 1.43 -6.37
CA ARG A 116 -9.99 2.16 -6.15
C ARG A 116 -10.47 2.09 -4.70
N GLY A 117 -9.57 1.78 -3.77
CA GLY A 117 -9.88 1.56 -2.36
C GLY A 117 -10.65 0.27 -2.08
N LYS A 118 -10.77 -0.08 -0.79
CA LYS A 118 -11.32 -1.38 -0.33
C LYS A 118 -12.81 -1.59 -0.57
N THR A 119 -13.54 -0.53 -0.88
CA THR A 119 -15.00 -0.57 -1.11
C THR A 119 -15.37 -0.75 -2.58
N SER A 120 -14.39 -0.84 -3.48
CA SER A 120 -14.61 -1.00 -4.92
C SER A 120 -13.96 -2.27 -5.44
N ASN A 121 -14.71 -3.04 -6.21
CA ASN A 121 -14.21 -4.18 -6.99
C ASN A 121 -14.16 -3.90 -8.51
N ASP A 122 -14.39 -2.65 -8.93
CA ASP A 122 -14.26 -2.24 -10.33
C ASP A 122 -12.79 -2.34 -10.79
N PRO A 123 -12.46 -3.19 -11.78
CA PRO A 123 -11.10 -3.33 -12.27
C PRO A 123 -10.53 -2.03 -12.85
N VAL A 124 -9.20 -1.91 -12.81
CA VAL A 124 -8.47 -0.82 -13.48
C VAL A 124 -7.73 -1.37 -14.68
N MET A 125 -7.54 -0.55 -15.72
CA MET A 125 -6.63 -0.91 -16.80
C MET A 125 -5.20 -0.96 -16.25
N ALA A 126 -4.42 -1.93 -16.71
CA ALA A 126 -3.06 -2.18 -16.23
C ALA A 126 -2.13 -2.72 -17.33
N GLY A 127 -0.83 -2.63 -17.08
CA GLY A 127 0.22 -3.27 -17.86
C GLY A 127 1.44 -3.52 -16.98
N TRP A 128 2.21 -4.56 -17.29
CA TRP A 128 3.37 -4.96 -16.50
C TRP A 128 4.61 -5.19 -17.37
N PHE A 129 5.79 -5.15 -16.76
CA PHE A 129 7.07 -5.35 -17.42
C PHE A 129 8.10 -5.95 -16.46
N ALA A 130 8.76 -7.03 -16.87
CA ALA A 130 9.94 -7.57 -16.19
C ALA A 130 11.20 -7.06 -16.89
N LEU A 131 12.02 -6.29 -16.18
CA LEU A 131 13.36 -5.91 -16.64
C LEU A 131 14.33 -7.09 -16.46
N ASN A 132 14.27 -7.75 -15.31
CA ASN A 132 14.93 -9.03 -15.04
C ASN A 132 13.99 -9.92 -14.21
N GLY A 133 13.69 -11.11 -14.72
CA GLY A 133 12.60 -11.97 -14.22
C GLY A 133 12.99 -12.92 -13.10
N ASN A 134 14.06 -12.64 -12.34
CA ASN A 134 14.48 -13.50 -11.22
C ASN A 134 13.65 -13.22 -9.96
N GLY A 135 12.33 -13.41 -10.05
CA GLY A 135 11.37 -13.14 -9.00
C GLY A 135 9.95 -13.50 -9.44
N GLU A 136 8.98 -13.29 -8.56
CA GLU A 136 7.58 -13.64 -8.79
C GLU A 136 6.64 -12.42 -8.79
N MET A 137 5.68 -12.43 -9.71
CA MET A 137 4.51 -11.54 -9.72
C MET A 137 3.33 -12.30 -10.33
N THR A 138 2.49 -12.84 -9.46
CA THR A 138 1.29 -13.60 -9.86
C THR A 138 0.27 -12.72 -10.58
N GLY A 139 -0.72 -13.33 -11.25
CA GLY A 139 -1.81 -12.62 -11.93
C GLY A 139 -1.41 -11.91 -13.25
N THR A 140 -0.12 -11.77 -13.53
CA THR A 140 0.44 -11.07 -14.69
C THR A 140 -0.01 -11.64 -16.05
N THR A 141 -0.28 -12.94 -16.15
CA THR A 141 -0.82 -13.56 -17.37
C THR A 141 -2.15 -12.94 -17.76
N TRP A 142 -3.06 -12.73 -16.80
CA TRP A 142 -4.36 -12.10 -17.09
C TRP A 142 -4.23 -10.60 -17.31
N VAL A 143 -3.35 -9.91 -16.59
CA VAL A 143 -3.02 -8.51 -16.86
C VAL A 143 -2.52 -8.34 -18.30
N LYS A 144 -1.67 -9.25 -18.79
CA LYS A 144 -1.14 -9.20 -20.16
C LYS A 144 -2.21 -9.46 -21.21
N GLU A 145 -3.08 -10.44 -20.97
CA GLU A 145 -4.12 -10.87 -21.91
C GLU A 145 -5.28 -9.88 -21.97
N SER A 146 -5.87 -9.56 -20.81
CA SER A 146 -7.07 -8.73 -20.70
C SER A 146 -6.78 -7.24 -20.63
N GLY A 147 -5.59 -6.86 -20.16
CA GLY A 147 -5.27 -5.47 -19.83
C GLY A 147 -5.91 -4.96 -18.54
N PHE A 148 -6.48 -5.82 -17.70
CA PHE A 148 -7.11 -5.44 -16.44
C PHE A 148 -6.34 -5.96 -15.22
N LEU A 149 -6.28 -5.12 -14.19
CA LEU A 149 -5.93 -5.47 -12.82
C LEU A 149 -7.24 -5.59 -12.01
N GLU A 150 -7.53 -6.81 -11.59
CA GLU A 150 -8.71 -7.14 -10.78
C GLU A 150 -8.34 -7.20 -9.30
N GLY A 151 -8.60 -6.10 -8.59
CA GLY A 151 -8.32 -5.99 -7.15
C GLY A 151 -6.94 -5.39 -6.82
N PRO A 152 -6.42 -5.65 -5.61
CA PRO A 152 -5.20 -5.04 -5.12
C PRO A 152 -3.91 -5.61 -5.74
N VAL A 153 -2.85 -4.81 -5.73
CA VAL A 153 -1.47 -5.29 -5.87
C VAL A 153 -0.91 -5.52 -4.47
N PHE A 154 -0.38 -6.71 -4.22
CA PHE A 154 0.30 -7.05 -2.97
C PHE A 154 1.80 -7.16 -3.17
N ILE A 155 2.57 -6.77 -2.15
CA ILE A 155 4.02 -6.97 -2.09
C ILE A 155 4.39 -7.56 -0.73
N THR A 156 5.15 -8.66 -0.74
CA THR A 156 5.60 -9.38 0.47
C THR A 156 6.98 -10.02 0.25
N ASN A 157 7.37 -11.01 1.06
CA ASN A 157 8.58 -11.81 0.85
C ASN A 157 8.35 -13.00 -0.10
N THR A 158 9.44 -13.50 -0.69
CA THR A 158 9.44 -14.58 -1.69
C THR A 158 8.63 -15.81 -1.28
N HIS A 159 8.80 -16.30 -0.05
CA HIS A 159 8.16 -17.55 0.40
C HIS A 159 6.72 -17.35 0.89
N SER A 160 6.22 -16.12 0.89
CA SER A 160 4.87 -15.78 1.34
C SER A 160 3.91 -15.41 0.21
N VAL A 161 4.37 -15.39 -1.05
CA VAL A 161 3.53 -15.09 -2.23
C VAL A 161 2.27 -15.97 -2.25
N GLY A 162 2.42 -17.29 -2.05
CA GLY A 162 1.29 -18.23 -2.04
C GLY A 162 0.27 -17.92 -0.94
N THR A 163 0.73 -17.68 0.29
CA THR A 163 -0.15 -17.34 1.42
C THR A 163 -0.91 -16.04 1.18
N VAL A 164 -0.23 -15.00 0.68
CA VAL A 164 -0.87 -13.71 0.39
C VAL A 164 -1.87 -13.84 -0.75
N ARG A 165 -1.52 -14.61 -1.79
CA ARG A 165 -2.41 -14.89 -2.92
C ARG A 165 -3.70 -15.55 -2.45
N ASP A 166 -3.63 -16.65 -1.71
CA ASP A 166 -4.83 -17.37 -1.27
C ASP A 166 -5.65 -16.58 -0.25
N ALA A 167 -4.99 -15.88 0.67
CA ALA A 167 -5.67 -15.02 1.64
C ALA A 167 -6.42 -13.87 0.97
N SER A 168 -5.86 -13.26 -0.09
CA SER A 168 -6.54 -12.19 -0.82
C SER A 168 -7.88 -12.65 -1.44
N ILE A 169 -7.93 -13.90 -1.94
CA ILE A 169 -9.16 -14.51 -2.47
C ILE A 169 -10.17 -14.74 -1.35
N ALA A 170 -9.70 -15.30 -0.22
CA ALA A 170 -10.55 -15.50 0.95
C ALA A 170 -11.14 -14.19 1.48
N TRP A 171 -10.35 -13.11 1.49
CA TRP A 171 -10.82 -11.78 1.85
C TRP A 171 -11.89 -11.27 0.88
N ALA A 172 -11.64 -11.36 -0.43
CA ALA A 172 -12.58 -10.89 -1.46
C ALA A 172 -13.92 -11.63 -1.38
N LEU A 173 -13.91 -12.95 -1.14
CA LEU A 173 -15.12 -13.75 -0.95
C LEU A 173 -15.94 -13.30 0.27
N ARG A 174 -15.29 -13.02 1.40
CA ARG A 174 -15.97 -12.55 2.62
C ARG A 174 -16.63 -11.18 2.46
N HIS A 175 -16.08 -10.34 1.59
CA HIS A 175 -16.56 -8.99 1.33
C HIS A 175 -17.46 -8.87 0.09
N GLY A 176 -17.75 -9.98 -0.59
CA GLY A 176 -18.51 -9.95 -1.85
C GLY A 176 -17.80 -9.16 -2.97
N ALA A 177 -16.46 -9.08 -2.90
CA ALA A 177 -15.63 -8.24 -3.75
C ALA A 177 -15.01 -8.99 -4.94
N THR A 178 -15.40 -10.25 -5.19
CA THR A 178 -14.93 -11.03 -6.35
C THR A 178 -15.51 -10.49 -7.65
N HIS A 179 -14.67 -10.22 -8.65
CA HIS A 179 -15.11 -9.77 -9.98
C HIS A 179 -15.54 -10.95 -10.87
N GLN A 180 -14.87 -12.09 -10.76
CA GLN A 180 -15.11 -13.31 -11.54
C GLN A 180 -15.36 -14.52 -10.60
N PRO A 181 -15.90 -15.64 -11.12
CA PRO A 181 -16.03 -16.90 -10.35
C PRO A 181 -14.69 -17.52 -9.94
N TRP A 182 -13.59 -17.12 -10.59
CA TRP A 182 -12.21 -17.41 -10.20
C TRP A 182 -11.50 -16.10 -9.82
N SER A 183 -10.29 -16.18 -9.27
CA SER A 183 -9.51 -14.99 -8.92
C SER A 183 -8.05 -15.18 -9.26
N LEU A 184 -7.45 -14.16 -9.86
CA LEU A 184 -6.05 -14.12 -10.29
C LEU A 184 -5.34 -12.90 -9.65
N PRO A 185 -5.18 -12.87 -8.30
CA PRO A 185 -4.60 -11.72 -7.62
C PRO A 185 -3.18 -11.43 -8.09
N VAL A 186 -2.79 -10.15 -8.04
CA VAL A 186 -1.41 -9.73 -8.29
C VAL A 186 -0.67 -9.66 -6.96
N VAL A 187 0.20 -10.64 -6.73
CA VAL A 187 1.09 -10.71 -5.58
C VAL A 187 2.52 -10.80 -6.07
N ALA A 188 3.33 -9.83 -5.67
CA ALA A 188 4.74 -9.72 -6.01
C ALA A 188 5.64 -9.83 -4.78
N GLU A 189 6.93 -9.98 -4.98
CA GLU A 189 7.86 -10.20 -3.88
C GLU A 189 9.26 -9.60 -4.08
N THR A 190 9.95 -9.44 -2.96
CA THR A 190 11.42 -9.39 -2.92
C THR A 190 11.93 -10.28 -1.79
N TRP A 191 13.20 -10.67 -1.81
CA TRP A 191 13.76 -11.63 -0.86
C TRP A 191 14.34 -10.99 0.42
N ASP A 192 13.74 -11.24 1.59
CA ASP A 192 14.21 -10.73 2.90
C ASP A 192 15.04 -11.72 3.73
N GLY A 193 15.45 -12.86 3.16
CA GLY A 193 16.12 -13.94 3.92
C GLY A 193 17.47 -13.57 4.57
N SER A 194 18.01 -12.39 4.28
CA SER A 194 19.16 -11.83 5.00
C SER A 194 18.83 -11.33 6.42
N LEU A 195 17.63 -10.79 6.63
CA LEU A 195 17.19 -10.24 7.93
C LEU A 195 15.99 -10.99 8.51
N ASN A 196 15.35 -11.84 7.73
CA ASN A 196 14.15 -12.58 8.10
C ASN A 196 14.38 -14.09 8.06
N ASP A 197 13.76 -14.82 8.97
CA ASP A 197 13.56 -16.26 8.87
C ASP A 197 12.51 -16.58 7.77
N ILE A 198 12.91 -16.43 6.52
CA ILE A 198 12.01 -16.56 5.36
C ILE A 198 11.42 -17.97 5.23
N ASN A 199 12.14 -18.99 5.73
CA ASN A 199 11.69 -20.39 5.71
C ASN A 199 10.74 -20.76 6.85
N GLY A 200 10.49 -19.84 7.79
CA GLY A 200 9.50 -20.05 8.86
C GLY A 200 8.06 -19.68 8.45
N PHE A 201 7.85 -19.14 7.25
CA PHE A 201 6.53 -18.80 6.69
C PHE A 201 5.69 -17.94 7.64
N HIS A 202 6.27 -16.85 8.15
CA HIS A 202 5.69 -16.02 9.23
C HIS A 202 4.58 -15.07 8.78
N VAL A 203 4.41 -14.82 7.49
CA VAL A 203 3.23 -14.12 6.99
C VAL A 203 2.03 -15.07 7.05
N LYS A 204 0.96 -14.65 7.73
CA LYS A 204 -0.28 -15.40 7.91
C LYS A 204 -1.44 -14.70 7.22
N PRO A 205 -2.56 -15.40 6.92
CA PRO A 205 -3.74 -14.79 6.30
C PRO A 205 -4.25 -13.56 7.06
N GLU A 206 -4.13 -13.54 8.39
CA GLU A 206 -4.56 -12.43 9.25
C GLU A 206 -3.80 -11.15 8.93
N HIS A 207 -2.52 -11.23 8.59
CA HIS A 207 -1.72 -10.07 8.17
C HIS A 207 -2.22 -9.48 6.85
N VAL A 208 -2.73 -10.33 5.95
CA VAL A 208 -3.29 -9.90 4.66
C VAL A 208 -4.63 -9.21 4.87
N PHE A 209 -5.48 -9.76 5.73
CA PHE A 209 -6.76 -9.13 6.10
C PHE A 209 -6.53 -7.78 6.76
N GLN A 210 -5.61 -7.71 7.73
CA GLN A 210 -5.25 -6.46 8.39
C GLN A 210 -4.72 -5.40 7.40
N ALA A 211 -3.89 -5.79 6.43
CA ALA A 211 -3.41 -4.87 5.40
C ALA A 211 -4.57 -4.33 4.55
N LEU A 212 -5.51 -5.19 4.13
CA LEU A 212 -6.65 -4.77 3.31
C LEU A 212 -7.64 -3.90 4.09
N ASP A 213 -8.01 -4.32 5.29
CA ASP A 213 -8.99 -3.61 6.13
C ASP A 213 -8.43 -2.27 6.63
N GLY A 214 -7.12 -2.22 6.90
CA GLY A 214 -6.39 -1.04 7.33
C GLY A 214 -6.01 -0.08 6.19
N ALA A 215 -6.21 -0.46 4.93
CA ALA A 215 -5.86 0.37 3.80
C ALA A 215 -6.66 1.69 3.80
N LYS A 216 -5.97 2.78 3.45
CA LYS A 216 -6.50 4.14 3.41
C LYS A 216 -5.71 5.04 2.46
N THR A 217 -6.32 6.15 2.07
CA THR A 217 -5.61 7.28 1.44
C THR A 217 -4.78 8.07 2.47
N GLY A 218 -4.08 9.12 2.03
CA GLY A 218 -3.23 9.95 2.87
C GLY A 218 -1.76 9.50 2.87
N PRO A 219 -0.95 9.99 3.82
CA PRO A 219 0.47 9.66 3.90
C PRO A 219 0.71 8.14 3.99
N VAL A 220 1.69 7.66 3.23
CA VAL A 220 2.09 6.24 3.21
C VAL A 220 3.34 6.08 4.06
N PRO A 221 3.39 5.12 5.01
CA PRO A 221 4.61 4.86 5.76
C PRO A 221 5.71 4.27 4.86
N GLU A 222 6.96 4.65 5.14
CA GLU A 222 8.15 4.29 4.34
C GLU A 222 9.24 3.66 5.24
N GLY A 223 10.26 3.08 4.60
CA GLY A 223 11.37 2.39 5.26
C GLY A 223 11.03 0.96 5.65
N ASN A 224 11.18 0.64 6.93
CA ASN A 224 11.10 -0.71 7.49
C ASN A 224 9.66 -1.19 7.74
N VAL A 225 8.79 -1.07 6.73
CA VAL A 225 7.35 -1.35 6.88
C VAL A 225 6.81 -2.29 5.81
N GLY A 226 5.66 -2.93 6.10
CA GLY A 226 4.97 -3.80 5.15
C GLY A 226 5.86 -4.93 4.64
N GLY A 227 5.76 -5.24 3.35
CA GLY A 227 6.68 -6.18 2.71
C GLY A 227 8.14 -5.69 2.71
N GLY A 228 8.39 -4.37 2.83
CA GLY A 228 9.73 -3.77 2.88
C GLY A 228 10.49 -3.97 4.19
N THR A 229 9.87 -4.57 5.21
CA THR A 229 10.40 -4.65 6.58
C THR A 229 11.83 -5.18 6.65
N GLY A 230 12.11 -6.34 6.04
CA GLY A 230 13.42 -7.00 6.06
C GLY A 230 14.35 -6.67 4.90
N MET A 231 14.00 -5.68 4.06
CA MET A 231 14.69 -5.45 2.78
C MET A 231 15.92 -4.56 2.89
N ILE A 232 16.88 -4.79 1.99
CA ILE A 232 18.20 -4.15 1.91
C ILE A 232 18.42 -3.68 0.48
N CYS A 233 18.78 -2.42 0.27
CA CYS A 233 19.16 -1.94 -1.06
C CYS A 233 20.47 -1.17 -0.99
N TYR A 234 21.34 -1.34 -2.00
CA TYR A 234 22.67 -0.75 -2.07
C TYR A 234 23.52 -1.02 -0.81
N GLY A 235 23.33 -2.18 -0.18
CA GLY A 235 23.98 -2.55 1.07
C GLY A 235 23.58 -1.71 2.29
N PHE A 236 22.59 -0.81 2.19
CA PHE A 236 21.97 -0.12 3.32
C PHE A 236 20.60 -0.73 3.63
N LYS A 237 20.08 -0.45 4.82
CA LYS A 237 18.67 -0.74 5.10
C LYS A 237 17.81 0.09 4.16
N CYS A 238 16.75 -0.54 3.66
CA CYS A 238 15.84 0.02 2.68
C CYS A 238 14.42 -0.48 2.98
N GLY A 239 13.58 -0.69 1.97
CA GLY A 239 12.24 -1.24 2.14
C GLY A 239 11.22 -0.52 1.28
N THR A 240 10.13 -0.09 1.90
CA THR A 240 9.06 0.60 1.19
C THR A 240 9.40 2.07 0.98
N GLY A 241 9.22 2.56 -0.24
CA GLY A 241 9.33 3.99 -0.54
C GLY A 241 8.24 4.41 -1.50
N THR A 242 7.89 5.69 -1.50
CA THR A 242 6.90 6.22 -2.41
C THR A 242 7.25 7.64 -2.85
N ALA A 243 6.71 8.06 -3.98
CA ALA A 243 6.78 9.44 -4.44
C ALA A 243 5.65 9.70 -5.43
N SER A 244 5.41 10.95 -5.77
CA SER A 244 4.48 11.29 -6.85
C SER A 244 4.95 12.49 -7.67
N ARG A 245 4.34 12.66 -8.83
CA ARG A 245 4.41 13.87 -9.63
C ARG A 245 3.02 14.34 -10.00
N LYS A 246 2.79 15.64 -9.91
CA LYS A 246 1.61 16.32 -10.42
C LYS A 246 2.00 17.05 -11.70
N LEU A 247 1.42 16.62 -12.82
CA LEU A 247 1.61 17.29 -14.10
C LEU A 247 0.92 18.66 -14.08
N ASP A 248 1.47 19.61 -14.81
CA ASP A 248 0.84 20.91 -15.02
C ASP A 248 -0.39 20.80 -15.94
N ALA A 249 -1.10 21.92 -16.14
CA ALA A 249 -2.29 21.96 -16.98
C ALA A 249 -2.00 21.62 -18.45
N GLN A 250 -0.79 21.91 -18.97
CA GLN A 250 -0.41 21.59 -20.35
C GLN A 250 -0.16 20.07 -20.51
N GLY A 251 0.35 19.43 -19.47
CA GLY A 251 0.48 17.97 -19.34
C GLY A 251 -0.81 17.25 -18.93
N GLY A 252 -1.94 17.95 -18.86
CA GLY A 252 -3.26 17.38 -18.56
C GLY A 252 -3.63 17.34 -17.07
N GLY A 253 -2.79 17.86 -16.17
CA GLY A 253 -3.10 17.97 -14.74
C GLY A 253 -3.13 16.65 -13.98
N TYR A 254 -2.65 15.56 -14.58
CA TYR A 254 -2.68 14.21 -14.01
C TYR A 254 -1.69 14.03 -12.86
N ALA A 255 -2.01 13.14 -11.93
CA ALA A 255 -1.09 12.60 -10.94
C ALA A 255 -0.44 11.31 -11.46
N VAL A 256 0.85 11.14 -11.19
CA VAL A 256 1.58 9.88 -11.33
C VAL A 256 2.18 9.56 -9.97
N GLY A 257 1.72 8.47 -9.36
CA GLY A 257 2.18 7.97 -8.08
C GLY A 257 3.04 6.72 -8.26
N VAL A 258 4.08 6.57 -7.45
CA VAL A 258 4.94 5.38 -7.46
C VAL A 258 5.13 4.86 -6.04
N LEU A 259 5.02 3.55 -5.84
CA LEU A 259 5.42 2.85 -4.63
C LEU A 259 6.41 1.74 -5.01
N VAL A 260 7.50 1.65 -4.27
CA VAL A 260 8.54 0.64 -4.45
C VAL A 260 8.70 -0.22 -3.20
N GLN A 261 9.05 -1.48 -3.39
CA GLN A 261 9.72 -2.31 -2.39
C GLN A 261 11.14 -2.55 -2.88
N ALA A 262 12.09 -1.78 -2.34
CA ALA A 262 13.47 -1.77 -2.80
C ALA A 262 14.34 -2.74 -1.98
N ASN A 263 14.89 -3.75 -2.67
CA ASN A 263 15.78 -4.77 -2.13
C ASN A 263 16.96 -5.07 -3.08
N HIS A 264 17.48 -4.08 -3.81
CA HIS A 264 18.37 -4.27 -4.96
C HIS A 264 19.65 -3.44 -4.87
N GLY A 265 20.56 -3.62 -5.82
CA GLY A 265 21.74 -2.79 -6.04
C GLY A 265 22.90 -3.10 -5.09
N ARG A 266 24.12 -2.93 -5.59
CA ARG A 266 25.35 -3.02 -4.79
C ARG A 266 25.77 -1.66 -4.27
N ARG A 267 26.47 -1.62 -3.13
CA ARG A 267 26.86 -0.35 -2.50
C ARG A 267 27.51 0.62 -3.48
N VAL A 268 28.52 0.15 -4.22
CA VAL A 268 29.30 0.96 -5.19
C VAL A 268 28.45 1.59 -6.29
N GLU A 269 27.29 1.02 -6.61
CA GLU A 269 26.41 1.51 -7.67
C GLU A 269 25.58 2.72 -7.23
N LEU A 270 25.33 2.89 -5.92
CA LEU A 270 24.38 3.87 -5.42
C LEU A 270 24.69 5.29 -5.91
N ARG A 271 23.71 5.86 -6.61
CA ARG A 271 23.66 7.26 -7.01
C ARG A 271 22.47 7.96 -6.36
N VAL A 272 22.69 9.20 -5.94
CA VAL A 272 21.63 10.11 -5.49
C VAL A 272 21.86 11.46 -6.17
N ALA A 273 20.87 11.96 -6.91
CA ALA A 273 21.00 13.19 -7.72
C ALA A 273 22.24 13.17 -8.66
N GLY A 274 22.57 11.99 -9.18
CA GLY A 274 23.75 11.72 -10.02
C GLY A 274 25.08 11.57 -9.27
N VAL A 275 25.13 11.89 -7.97
CA VAL A 275 26.35 11.81 -7.14
C VAL A 275 26.64 10.36 -6.76
N PRO A 276 27.90 9.87 -6.85
CA PRO A 276 28.27 8.48 -6.52
C PRO A 276 28.33 8.24 -5.00
N VAL A 277 27.19 8.37 -4.33
CA VAL A 277 27.06 8.25 -2.86
C VAL A 277 27.58 6.91 -2.35
N GLY A 278 27.38 5.84 -3.11
CA GLY A 278 27.88 4.51 -2.79
C GLY A 278 29.39 4.43 -2.55
N VAL A 279 30.15 5.15 -3.36
CA VAL A 279 31.62 5.23 -3.28
C VAL A 279 32.06 6.12 -2.11
N GLU A 280 31.31 7.20 -1.85
CA GLU A 280 31.63 8.20 -0.83
C GLU A 280 31.22 7.80 0.60
N ILE A 281 30.29 6.83 0.71
CA ILE A 281 29.82 6.25 1.97
C ILE A 281 30.05 4.73 1.94
N PRO A 282 31.30 4.28 2.12
CA PRO A 282 31.63 2.86 2.09
C PRO A 282 31.01 2.10 3.27
N VAL A 283 30.93 0.78 3.13
CA VAL A 283 30.45 -0.12 4.19
C VAL A 283 31.38 0.00 5.39
N ALA A 284 30.84 0.24 6.58
CA ALA A 284 31.63 0.16 7.80
C ALA A 284 32.16 -1.27 7.97
N PRO A 285 33.41 -1.48 8.41
CA PRO A 285 33.89 -2.83 8.70
C PRO A 285 32.95 -3.51 9.71
N PRO A 286 32.73 -4.83 9.61
CA PRO A 286 31.79 -5.53 10.47
C PRO A 286 32.06 -5.21 11.94
N ARG A 287 31.05 -4.70 12.67
CA ARG A 287 31.15 -4.56 14.13
C ARG A 287 31.22 -5.97 14.71
N GLY A 288 32.27 -6.23 15.48
CA GLY A 288 32.79 -7.56 15.82
C GLY A 288 31.77 -8.62 16.23
N GLY A 289 31.94 -9.82 15.66
CA GLY A 289 31.68 -11.09 16.32
C GLY A 289 33.02 -11.81 16.42
N GLY A 290 33.63 -11.78 17.60
CA GLY A 290 34.74 -12.67 17.90
C GLY A 290 34.19 -14.05 18.20
N ASP A 291 34.57 -15.05 17.42
CA ASP A 291 34.64 -16.43 17.87
C ASP A 291 35.88 -17.11 17.30
N GLY A 292 36.77 -17.51 18.21
CA GLY A 292 37.79 -18.49 17.90
C GLY A 292 37.10 -19.81 17.60
N GLY A 293 37.21 -20.27 16.35
CA GLY A 293 36.66 -21.56 15.96
C GLY A 293 36.89 -21.81 14.49
N ASN A 294 37.54 -22.93 14.19
CA ASN A 294 37.94 -23.39 12.86
C ASN A 294 36.73 -23.83 11.99
N ALA A 295 35.68 -23.03 11.91
CA ALA A 295 34.59 -23.18 10.96
C ALA A 295 34.87 -22.30 9.75
N ARG A 296 34.97 -22.91 8.56
CA ARG A 296 35.03 -22.15 7.29
C ARG A 296 33.96 -21.05 7.33
N PRO A 297 34.27 -19.79 6.97
CA PRO A 297 33.25 -18.76 6.87
C PRO A 297 32.21 -19.24 5.86
N LYS A 298 30.96 -19.42 6.30
CA LYS A 298 29.85 -19.44 5.35
C LYS A 298 29.89 -18.10 4.62
N PRO A 299 29.77 -18.04 3.28
CA PRO A 299 29.82 -16.78 2.53
C PRO A 299 28.84 -15.81 3.18
N ARG A 300 29.37 -14.73 3.74
CA ARG A 300 28.57 -13.76 4.47
C ARG A 300 28.02 -12.86 3.38
N ALA A 301 26.74 -12.49 3.38
CA ALA A 301 26.23 -11.48 2.46
C ALA A 301 26.83 -10.05 2.66
N ALA A 302 27.93 -9.91 3.41
CA ALA A 302 28.86 -8.78 3.30
C ALA A 302 29.75 -8.90 2.04
N ASP A 303 29.81 -10.10 1.46
CA ASP A 303 30.47 -10.50 0.22
C ASP A 303 29.61 -10.18 -1.02
N ALA A 304 28.54 -9.38 -0.89
CA ALA A 304 27.70 -8.96 -2.02
C ALA A 304 28.46 -8.12 -3.07
N ASP A 305 29.65 -7.60 -2.73
CA ASP A 305 30.55 -6.99 -3.72
C ASP A 305 31.39 -8.03 -4.49
N THR A 306 31.57 -9.26 -3.97
CA THR A 306 32.37 -10.32 -4.61
C THR A 306 31.53 -11.44 -5.25
N ASP A 307 30.33 -11.70 -4.75
CA ASP A 307 29.49 -12.86 -5.15
C ASP A 307 28.32 -12.49 -6.09
N GLY A 308 28.20 -11.21 -6.46
CA GLY A 308 27.17 -10.69 -7.38
C GLY A 308 25.91 -10.17 -6.68
N GLU A 309 25.09 -9.42 -7.42
CA GLU A 309 23.83 -8.85 -6.93
C GLU A 309 22.75 -9.94 -6.80
N MET A 310 22.26 -10.18 -5.57
CA MET A 310 21.13 -11.07 -5.23
C MET A 310 19.97 -10.27 -4.62
N GLY A 311 19.56 -9.21 -5.32
CA GLY A 311 18.50 -8.30 -4.87
C GLY A 311 17.13 -8.60 -5.48
N SER A 312 16.20 -7.66 -5.38
CA SER A 312 14.98 -7.53 -6.20
C SER A 312 14.39 -6.13 -6.01
N ILE A 313 13.57 -5.65 -6.93
CA ILE A 313 12.69 -4.50 -6.71
C ILE A 313 11.35 -4.68 -7.42
N ILE A 314 10.29 -4.45 -6.65
CA ILE A 314 8.93 -4.31 -7.18
C ILE A 314 8.58 -2.83 -7.26
N ILE A 315 8.11 -2.38 -8.42
CA ILE A 315 7.68 -1.00 -8.66
C ILE A 315 6.23 -0.99 -9.13
N VAL A 316 5.38 -0.28 -8.39
CA VAL A 316 3.98 -0.08 -8.71
C VAL A 316 3.76 1.38 -9.09
N VAL A 317 3.27 1.62 -10.30
CA VAL A 317 2.94 2.95 -10.83
C VAL A 317 1.43 3.10 -10.92
N ALA A 318 0.90 4.17 -10.34
CA ALA A 318 -0.50 4.56 -10.45
C ALA A 318 -0.62 5.90 -11.20
N THR A 319 -1.68 6.08 -11.98
CA THR A 319 -2.00 7.40 -12.56
C THR A 319 -3.50 7.59 -12.75
N ASP A 320 -3.96 8.83 -12.71
CA ASP A 320 -5.32 9.23 -13.12
C ASP A 320 -5.38 9.68 -14.60
N ALA A 321 -4.29 9.55 -15.36
CA ALA A 321 -4.28 9.77 -16.80
C ALA A 321 -5.05 8.65 -17.53
N PRO A 322 -5.91 8.95 -18.53
CA PRO A 322 -6.68 7.95 -19.27
C PRO A 322 -5.80 7.14 -20.20
N LEU A 323 -5.20 6.07 -19.68
CA LEU A 323 -4.28 5.22 -20.41
C LEU A 323 -4.87 3.84 -20.65
N LEU A 324 -4.70 3.34 -21.87
CA LEU A 324 -5.06 1.96 -22.23
C LEU A 324 -3.95 0.97 -21.84
N PRO A 325 -4.22 -0.35 -21.78
CA PRO A 325 -3.27 -1.35 -21.30
C PRO A 325 -1.90 -1.31 -21.99
N HIS A 326 -1.88 -1.17 -23.32
CA HIS A 326 -0.63 -1.07 -24.09
C HIS A 326 0.17 0.21 -23.79
N GLN A 327 -0.49 1.29 -23.34
CA GLN A 327 0.17 2.51 -22.88
C GLN A 327 0.72 2.33 -21.46
N LEU A 328 0.01 1.61 -20.59
CA LEU A 328 0.46 1.29 -19.23
C LEU A 328 1.67 0.36 -19.24
N GLU A 329 1.76 -0.59 -20.18
CA GLU A 329 3.00 -1.37 -20.38
C GLU A 329 4.19 -0.45 -20.76
N ARG A 330 3.97 0.59 -21.57
CA ARG A 330 5.01 1.59 -21.88
C ARG A 330 5.39 2.41 -20.66
N VAL A 331 4.43 2.74 -19.79
CA VAL A 331 4.67 3.42 -18.50
C VAL A 331 5.47 2.53 -17.56
N ALA A 332 5.09 1.26 -17.38
CA ALA A 332 5.83 0.31 -16.54
C ALA A 332 7.30 0.20 -16.96
N ARG A 333 7.58 0.17 -18.28
CA ARG A 333 8.96 0.20 -18.81
C ARG A 333 9.75 1.46 -18.45
N ARG A 334 9.13 2.58 -18.07
CA ARG A 334 9.84 3.79 -17.65
C ARG A 334 10.36 3.70 -16.23
N ALA A 335 9.80 2.83 -15.39
CA ALA A 335 10.32 2.58 -14.06
C ALA A 335 11.79 2.12 -14.11
N SER A 336 12.20 1.36 -15.14
CA SER A 336 13.60 0.96 -15.34
C SER A 336 14.56 2.14 -15.46
N LEU A 337 14.13 3.25 -16.06
CA LEU A 337 14.97 4.44 -16.22
C LEU A 337 15.13 5.17 -14.88
N GLY A 338 14.08 5.20 -14.04
CA GLY A 338 14.17 5.76 -12.69
C GLY A 338 15.07 4.91 -11.78
N LEU A 339 14.95 3.59 -11.88
CA LEU A 339 15.84 2.63 -11.23
C LEU A 339 17.30 2.78 -11.70
N ALA A 340 17.53 2.96 -12.99
CA ALA A 340 18.87 3.17 -13.52
C ALA A 340 19.50 4.50 -13.04
N ARG A 341 18.70 5.54 -12.74
CA ARG A 341 19.19 6.81 -12.19
C ARG A 341 19.77 6.68 -10.78
N THR A 342 19.30 5.69 -10.00
CA THR A 342 19.89 5.36 -8.69
C THR A 342 21.12 4.44 -8.81
N GLY A 343 21.49 4.08 -10.05
CA GLY A 343 22.72 3.38 -10.41
C GLY A 343 22.60 1.87 -10.57
N ALA A 344 21.41 1.30 -10.34
CA ALA A 344 21.19 -0.13 -10.50
C ALA A 344 21.45 -0.61 -11.94
N THR A 345 22.03 -1.81 -12.06
CA THR A 345 22.28 -2.45 -13.35
C THR A 345 21.39 -3.67 -13.61
N SER A 346 20.42 -3.96 -12.73
CA SER A 346 19.52 -5.10 -12.84
C SER A 346 20.29 -6.43 -12.97
N GLY A 347 21.19 -6.70 -12.02
CA GLY A 347 22.06 -7.86 -12.03
C GLY A 347 21.29 -9.19 -12.05
N ASN A 348 21.99 -10.27 -12.43
CA ASN A 348 21.38 -11.58 -12.70
C ASN A 348 20.52 -12.11 -11.53
N GLY A 349 20.92 -11.88 -10.28
CA GLY A 349 20.18 -12.30 -9.11
C GLY A 349 19.00 -11.40 -8.74
N SER A 350 18.76 -10.28 -9.46
CA SER A 350 17.76 -9.27 -9.09
C SER A 350 16.40 -9.45 -9.76
N GLY A 351 15.34 -9.72 -9.01
CA GLY A 351 13.97 -9.70 -9.53
C GLY A 351 13.44 -8.28 -9.71
N ASP A 352 13.53 -7.74 -10.92
CA ASP A 352 13.17 -6.35 -11.24
C ASP A 352 11.87 -6.32 -12.07
N ILE A 353 10.72 -6.26 -11.38
CA ILE A 353 9.39 -6.47 -11.97
C ILE A 353 8.45 -5.31 -11.64
N PHE A 354 7.83 -4.73 -12.67
CA PHE A 354 7.05 -3.49 -12.55
C PHE A 354 5.63 -3.67 -13.05
N ILE A 355 4.68 -2.99 -12.43
CA ILE A 355 3.29 -2.91 -12.87
C ILE A 355 2.81 -1.46 -12.83
N ALA A 356 2.03 -1.06 -13.83
CA ALA A 356 1.40 0.24 -13.91
C ALA A 356 -0.12 0.09 -14.10
N PHE A 357 -0.91 0.93 -13.44
CA PHE A 357 -2.37 0.97 -13.60
C PHE A 357 -2.92 2.40 -13.71
N SER A 358 -4.09 2.54 -14.34
CA SER A 358 -4.81 3.81 -14.45
C SER A 358 -6.19 3.75 -13.81
N THR A 359 -6.53 4.76 -12.99
CA THR A 359 -7.84 4.88 -12.34
C THR A 359 -8.89 5.60 -13.21
N ALA A 360 -8.50 6.12 -14.37
CA ALA A 360 -9.28 7.09 -15.17
C ALA A 360 -10.53 6.53 -15.85
N ASN A 361 -10.54 5.23 -16.21
CA ASN A 361 -11.63 4.60 -16.95
C ASN A 361 -12.46 3.69 -16.02
N PRO A 362 -13.42 4.23 -15.23
CA PRO A 362 -14.27 3.43 -14.36
C PRO A 362 -15.24 2.56 -15.18
N ASN A 363 -15.55 1.38 -14.67
CA ASN A 363 -16.45 0.38 -15.28
C ASN A 363 -15.99 -0.11 -16.66
N ALA A 364 -14.71 0.06 -17.02
CA ALA A 364 -14.20 -0.37 -18.31
C ALA A 364 -14.33 -1.88 -18.54
N ALA A 365 -14.20 -2.69 -17.47
CA ALA A 365 -14.38 -4.14 -17.49
C ALA A 365 -15.84 -4.60 -17.35
N THR A 366 -16.74 -3.71 -16.92
CA THR A 366 -18.14 -4.05 -16.63
C THR A 366 -19.07 -3.24 -17.54
N PRO A 367 -19.55 -3.81 -18.66
CA PRO A 367 -20.43 -3.08 -19.56
C PRO A 367 -21.75 -2.73 -18.88
N GLN A 368 -22.35 -1.60 -19.28
CA GLN A 368 -23.67 -1.22 -18.81
C GLN A 368 -24.70 -2.31 -19.16
N ARG A 369 -25.71 -2.48 -18.29
CA ARG A 369 -26.75 -3.50 -18.48
C ARG A 369 -27.41 -3.35 -19.86
N GLY A 370 -27.34 -4.41 -20.66
CA GLY A 370 -27.89 -4.43 -22.03
C GLY A 370 -26.90 -4.00 -23.13
N SER A 371 -25.64 -3.68 -22.78
CA SER A 371 -24.56 -3.41 -23.72
C SER A 371 -23.51 -4.51 -23.67
N GLN A 372 -22.87 -4.80 -24.82
CA GLN A 372 -21.65 -5.59 -24.92
C GLN A 372 -20.39 -4.71 -25.12
N VAL A 373 -20.58 -3.39 -25.20
CA VAL A 373 -19.54 -2.42 -25.53
C VAL A 373 -19.41 -1.40 -24.41
N THR A 374 -18.17 -1.06 -24.08
CA THR A 374 -17.81 0.01 -23.15
C THR A 374 -17.01 1.09 -23.88
N THR A 375 -17.22 2.35 -23.51
CA THR A 375 -16.42 3.48 -23.97
C THR A 375 -15.27 3.74 -23.00
N ALA A 376 -14.06 3.90 -23.53
CA ALA A 376 -12.88 4.29 -22.75
C ALA A 376 -12.22 5.53 -23.36
N GLN A 377 -11.63 6.35 -22.51
CA GLN A 377 -10.77 7.46 -22.91
C GLN A 377 -9.34 6.97 -23.06
N MET A 378 -8.63 7.55 -24.04
CA MET A 378 -7.22 7.30 -24.29
C MET A 378 -6.49 8.63 -24.47
N LEU A 379 -5.40 8.80 -23.75
CA LEU A 379 -4.49 9.91 -23.93
C LEU A 379 -3.78 9.77 -25.29
N SER A 380 -3.72 10.85 -26.06
CA SER A 380 -2.97 10.86 -27.31
C SER A 380 -1.49 10.51 -27.06
N ASN A 381 -0.87 9.82 -28.01
CA ASN A 381 0.55 9.48 -27.94
C ASN A 381 1.44 10.72 -27.87
N ASP A 382 1.04 11.85 -28.45
CA ASP A 382 1.82 13.09 -28.40
C ASP A 382 1.88 13.68 -26.98
N ALA A 383 0.88 13.37 -26.14
CA ALA A 383 0.77 13.89 -24.78
C ALA A 383 1.38 12.97 -23.71
N ILE A 384 1.69 11.69 -24.04
CA ILE A 384 2.09 10.69 -23.03
C ILE A 384 3.50 10.92 -22.44
N ASN A 385 4.35 11.71 -23.11
CA ASN A 385 5.72 11.94 -22.65
C ASN A 385 5.79 12.58 -21.26
N ALA A 386 4.81 13.42 -20.89
CA ALA A 386 4.74 13.99 -19.55
C ALA A 386 4.55 12.91 -18.47
N VAL A 387 3.68 11.91 -18.73
CA VAL A 387 3.50 10.75 -17.84
C VAL A 387 4.77 9.92 -17.75
N PHE A 388 5.49 9.73 -18.86
CA PHE A 388 6.77 9.01 -18.86
C PHE A 388 7.82 9.71 -18.00
N ALA A 389 8.04 11.01 -18.20
CA ALA A 389 8.99 11.78 -17.40
C ALA A 389 8.64 11.74 -15.91
N ALA A 390 7.36 11.94 -15.58
CA ALA A 390 6.86 11.85 -14.21
C ALA A 390 7.10 10.47 -13.58
N THR A 391 6.92 9.40 -14.35
CA THR A 391 7.19 8.01 -13.88
C THR A 391 8.66 7.82 -13.53
N VAL A 392 9.57 8.30 -14.37
CA VAL A 392 11.03 8.21 -14.12
C VAL A 392 11.39 8.96 -12.84
N GLN A 393 10.94 10.21 -12.72
CA GLN A 393 11.25 11.09 -11.60
C GLN A 393 10.67 10.59 -10.27
N ALA A 394 9.41 10.13 -10.27
CA ALA A 394 8.79 9.55 -9.08
C ALA A 394 9.44 8.22 -8.69
N THR A 395 9.86 7.40 -9.66
CA THR A 395 10.56 6.13 -9.35
C THR A 395 11.92 6.38 -8.69
N GLU A 396 12.73 7.26 -9.26
CA GLU A 396 14.02 7.66 -8.69
C GLU A 396 13.85 8.16 -7.25
N GLU A 397 12.90 9.06 -7.03
CA GLU A 397 12.64 9.63 -5.71
C GLU A 397 12.08 8.59 -4.71
N ALA A 398 11.20 7.69 -5.13
CA ALA A 398 10.64 6.66 -4.25
C ALA A 398 11.72 5.71 -3.72
N ILE A 399 12.71 5.35 -4.55
CA ILE A 399 13.84 4.51 -4.13
C ILE A 399 14.71 5.25 -3.10
N VAL A 400 15.01 6.52 -3.33
CA VAL A 400 15.79 7.33 -2.38
C VAL A 400 15.01 7.59 -1.08
N ASN A 401 13.69 7.77 -1.15
CA ASN A 401 12.85 7.87 0.05
C ASN A 401 12.85 6.56 0.86
N ALA A 402 12.84 5.39 0.21
CA ALA A 402 12.98 4.10 0.91
C ALA A 402 14.30 4.02 1.70
N LEU A 403 15.41 4.45 1.08
CA LEU A 403 16.73 4.52 1.72
C LEU A 403 16.75 5.49 2.91
N VAL A 404 16.19 6.69 2.74
CA VAL A 404 16.20 7.75 3.75
C VAL A 404 15.29 7.41 4.93
N ALA A 405 14.11 6.84 4.68
CA ALA A 405 13.14 6.50 5.72
C ALA A 405 13.51 5.25 6.53
N ALA A 406 14.39 4.40 6.01
CA ALA A 406 14.84 3.19 6.67
C ALA A 406 15.66 3.48 7.93
N GLU A 407 15.57 2.56 8.90
CA GLU A 407 16.33 2.62 10.16
C GLU A 407 17.21 1.39 10.30
N THR A 408 18.39 1.52 10.91
CA THR A 408 19.28 0.38 11.16
C THR A 408 18.51 -0.77 11.83
N MET A 409 18.65 -1.97 11.29
CA MET A 409 17.90 -3.14 11.75
C MET A 409 18.81 -4.30 12.06
N GLN A 410 18.59 -4.92 13.22
CA GLN A 410 19.06 -6.27 13.51
C GLN A 410 17.97 -7.29 13.18
N GLY A 411 18.35 -8.32 12.44
CA GLY A 411 17.48 -9.42 12.04
C GLY A 411 18.11 -10.79 12.28
N ALA A 412 17.68 -11.75 11.49
CA ALA A 412 18.06 -13.15 11.59
C ALA A 412 19.58 -13.37 11.75
N ASN A 413 19.94 -14.34 12.59
CA ASN A 413 21.33 -14.69 12.91
C ASN A 413 22.15 -13.52 13.48
N GLY A 414 21.48 -12.52 14.09
CA GLY A 414 22.12 -11.34 14.66
C GLY A 414 22.66 -10.35 13.64
N ARG A 415 22.37 -10.54 12.33
CA ARG A 415 22.84 -9.65 11.26
C ARG A 415 22.29 -8.24 11.47
N VAL A 416 23.18 -7.25 11.44
CA VAL A 416 22.83 -5.83 11.50
C VAL A 416 23.06 -5.22 10.12
N VAL A 417 22.09 -4.43 9.65
CA VAL A 417 22.19 -3.65 8.42
C VAL A 417 21.92 -2.20 8.77
N ASP A 418 22.90 -1.34 8.48
CA ASP A 418 22.84 0.08 8.78
C ASP A 418 21.92 0.83 7.82
N ALA A 419 21.16 1.79 8.35
CA ALA A 419 20.54 2.83 7.53
C ALA A 419 21.60 3.78 6.97
N ILE A 420 21.27 4.48 5.88
CA ILE A 420 22.14 5.54 5.36
C ILE A 420 22.23 6.70 6.37
N SER A 421 23.44 7.19 6.65
CA SER A 421 23.60 8.38 7.50
C SER A 421 23.10 9.61 6.75
N HIS A 422 22.05 10.26 7.28
CA HIS A 422 21.49 11.49 6.70
C HIS A 422 22.51 12.62 6.69
N GLU A 423 23.32 12.75 7.74
CA GLU A 423 24.41 13.73 7.80
C GLU A 423 25.42 13.49 6.68
N ARG A 424 25.89 12.24 6.55
CA ARG A 424 26.89 11.90 5.54
C ARG A 424 26.34 12.05 4.12
N LEU A 425 25.07 11.70 3.89
CA LEU A 425 24.40 11.94 2.62
C LEU A 425 24.44 13.43 2.24
N ARG A 426 24.10 14.32 3.19
CA ARG A 426 24.11 15.77 2.96
C ARG A 426 25.51 16.31 2.71
N GLU A 427 26.52 15.82 3.43
CA GLU A 427 27.92 16.19 3.21
C GLU A 427 28.40 15.80 1.79
N VAL A 428 28.06 14.59 1.36
CA VAL A 428 28.45 14.07 0.05
C VAL A 428 27.75 14.85 -1.06
N LEU A 429 26.46 15.14 -0.95
CA LEU A 429 25.76 15.96 -1.94
C LEU A 429 26.37 17.36 -2.05
N ARG A 430 26.63 18.01 -0.90
CA ARG A 430 27.27 19.32 -0.84
C ARG A 430 28.67 19.32 -1.49
N LYS A 431 29.47 18.27 -1.27
CA LYS A 431 30.80 18.10 -1.89
C LYS A 431 30.73 18.14 -3.42
N TYR A 432 29.63 17.66 -4.01
CA TYR A 432 29.42 17.63 -5.46
C TYR A 432 28.56 18.79 -5.98
N GLY A 433 28.25 19.79 -5.16
CA GLY A 433 27.43 20.94 -5.54
C GLY A 433 25.97 20.57 -5.83
N ARG A 434 25.45 19.56 -5.12
CA ARG A 434 24.05 19.12 -5.18
C ARG A 434 23.29 19.47 -3.92
#